data_AF-A0A7K0A8Z3-F1
#
_entry.id   AF-A0A7K0A8Z3-F1
#
_cell.length_a   1.000
_cell.length_b   1.000
_cell.length_c   1.000
_cell.angle_alpha   90.00
_cell.angle_beta   90.00
_cell.angle_gamma   90.00
#
_symmetry.space_group_name_H-M   'P 1'
#
loop_
_entity.id
_entity.type
_entity.pdbx_description
1 polymer ?
#
loop_
_entity_poly.entity_id
_entity_poly.type
_entity_poly.pdbx_seq_one_letter_code
_entity_poly.pdbx_strand_id
1 'polypeptide(L)' 'MPEDQLTALREGMTCALENEEFTSQAEAAGRPVSPLPGEEIEEVVATAMDSPEAFQQLVRESFQQ' A
#
# COMPACT_ATOMS: atom_id res chain seq x y z
N MET A 1 -7.62 9.09 12.32
CA MET A 1 -7.94 7.73 12.85
C MET A 1 -7.47 7.68 14.29
N PRO A 2 -8.17 7.00 15.20
CA PRO A 2 -7.69 6.77 16.57
C PRO A 2 -6.34 6.03 16.60
N GLU A 3 -5.44 6.40 17.52
CA GLU A 3 -4.07 5.86 17.56
C GLU A 3 -4.02 4.36 17.89
N ASP A 4 -4.93 3.89 18.73
CA ASP A 4 -5.12 2.49 19.09
C ASP A 4 -5.49 1.63 17.87
N GLN A 5 -6.41 2.12 17.05
CA GLN A 5 -6.81 1.45 15.80
C GLN A 5 -5.67 1.44 14.79
N LEU A 6 -4.94 2.54 14.67
CA LEU A 6 -3.78 2.63 13.79
C LEU A 6 -2.67 1.68 14.22
N THR A 7 -2.45 1.55 15.53
CA THR A 7 -1.47 0.62 16.10
C THR A 7 -1.84 -0.82 15.81
N ALA A 8 -3.10 -1.21 16.06
CA ALA A 8 -3.59 -2.55 15.76
C ALA A 8 -3.46 -2.91 14.27
N LEU A 9 -3.72 -1.95 13.36
CA LEU A 9 -3.55 -2.16 11.92
C LEU A 9 -2.08 -2.36 11.53
N ARG A 10 -1.17 -1.59 12.13
CA ARG A 10 0.28 -1.73 11.89
C ARG A 10 0.81 -3.08 12.36
N GLU A 11 0.42 -3.49 13.57
CA GLU A 11 0.81 -4.80 14.13
C GLU A 11 0.25 -5.97 13.31
N GLY A 12 -1.02 -5.89 12.90
CA GLY A 12 -1.63 -6.88 12.01
C GLY A 12 -0.94 -6.98 10.66
N MET A 13 -0.54 -5.84 10.07
CA MET A 13 0.23 -5.80 8.83
C MET A 13 1.61 -6.45 9.01
N THR A 14 2.33 -6.15 10.09
CA THR A 14 3.62 -6.79 10.40
C THR A 14 3.47 -8.30 10.51
N CYS A 15 2.47 -8.78 11.26
CA CYS A 15 2.18 -10.21 11.39
C CYS A 15 1.88 -10.88 10.03
N ALA A 16 1.14 -10.20 9.15
CA ALA A 16 0.86 -10.72 7.81
C ALA A 16 2.13 -10.84 6.95
N LEU A 17 3.05 -9.87 7.06
CA LEU A 17 4.31 -9.87 6.29
C LEU A 17 5.30 -10.93 6.76
N GLU A 18 5.21 -11.36 8.02
CA GLU A 18 6.00 -12.47 8.56
C GLU A 18 5.44 -13.85 8.14
N ASN A 19 4.25 -13.90 7.55
CA ASN A 19 3.66 -15.13 7.05
C ASN A 19 4.22 -15.48 5.66
N GLU A 20 5.10 -16.47 5.61
CA GLU A 20 5.76 -16.95 4.37
C GLU A 20 4.77 -17.46 3.32
N GLU A 21 3.66 -18.08 3.73
CA GLU A 21 2.63 -18.54 2.80
C GLU A 21 1.96 -17.34 2.12
N PHE A 22 1.62 -16.29 2.87
CA PHE A 22 1.05 -15.07 2.34
C PHE A 22 2.01 -14.36 1.36
N THR A 23 3.27 -14.17 1.75
CA THR A 23 4.25 -13.47 0.91
C THR A 23 4.56 -14.25 -0.36
N SER A 24 4.68 -15.58 -0.28
CA SER A 24 4.85 -16.45 -1.44
C SER A 24 3.66 -16.40 -2.41
N GLN A 25 2.42 -16.41 -1.89
CA GLN A 25 1.22 -16.29 -2.73
C GLN A 25 1.15 -14.93 -3.42
N ALA A 26 1.50 -13.85 -2.71
CA ALA A 26 1.52 -12.50 -3.28
C ALA A 26 2.57 -12.35 -4.39
N GLU A 27 3.77 -12.92 -4.20
CA GLU A 27 4.79 -13.00 -5.26
C GLU A 27 4.31 -13.81 -6.47
N ALA A 28 3.73 -14.98 -6.25
CA ALA A 28 3.20 -15.85 -7.31
C ALA A 28 2.07 -15.17 -8.11
N ALA A 29 1.29 -14.30 -7.47
CA ALA A 29 0.26 -13.50 -8.11
C ALA A 29 0.81 -12.26 -8.87
N GLY A 30 2.13 -12.05 -8.88
CA GLY A 30 2.77 -10.88 -9.48
C GLY A 30 2.49 -9.58 -8.72
N ARG A 31 2.11 -9.67 -7.43
CA ARG A 31 1.77 -8.54 -6.56
C ARG A 31 2.60 -8.62 -5.27
N PRO A 32 3.93 -8.52 -5.34
CA PRO A 32 4.77 -8.59 -4.14
C PRO A 32 4.38 -7.50 -3.15
N VAL A 33 4.26 -7.86 -1.87
CA VAL A 33 3.95 -6.89 -0.83
C VAL A 33 5.24 -6.23 -0.37
N SER A 34 5.42 -4.97 -0.74
CA SER A 34 6.55 -4.13 -0.33
C SER A 34 6.01 -2.87 0.35
N PRO A 35 5.81 -2.92 1.69
CA PRO A 35 5.30 -1.77 2.43
C PRO A 35 6.36 -0.67 2.48
N LEU A 36 5.92 0.55 2.23
CA LEU A 36 6.74 1.74 2.42
C LEU A 36 6.49 2.35 3.82
N PRO A 37 7.50 2.99 4.43
CA PRO A 37 7.31 3.83 5.60
C PRO A 37 6.27 4.93 5.34
N GLY A 38 5.59 5.40 6.40
CA GLY A 38 4.49 6.36 6.27
C GLY A 38 4.89 7.66 5.58
N GLU A 39 6.09 8.17 5.86
CA GLU A 39 6.63 9.40 5.26
C GLU A 39 6.91 9.22 3.75
N GLU A 40 7.41 8.04 3.34
CA GLU A 40 7.67 7.72 1.94
C GLU A 40 6.36 7.52 1.16
N ILE A 41 5.33 6.92 1.78
CA ILE A 41 3.99 6.83 1.19
C ILE A 41 3.40 8.23 0.97
N GLU A 42 3.56 9.13 1.93
CA GLU A 42 3.04 10.50 1.83
C GLU A 42 3.64 11.23 0.62
N GLU A 43 4.96 11.12 0.41
CA GLU A 43 5.65 11.70 -0.74
C GLU A 43 5.15 11.12 -2.07
N VAL A 44 4.97 9.81 -2.15
CA VAL A 44 4.46 9.13 -3.35
C VAL A 44 3.03 9.57 -3.66
N VAL A 45 2.16 9.65 -2.65
CA VAL A 45 0.77 10.09 -2.82
C VAL A 45 0.72 11.56 -3.22
N ALA A 46 1.50 12.43 -2.59
CA ALA A 46 1.58 13.85 -2.94
C ALA A 46 2.01 14.03 -4.40
N THR A 47 3.05 13.32 -4.83
CA THR A 47 3.52 13.32 -6.22
C THR A 47 2.44 12.84 -7.19
N ALA A 48 1.70 11.79 -6.83
CA ALA A 48 0.60 11.28 -7.65
C ALA A 48 -0.57 12.28 -7.76
N MET A 49 -0.86 13.03 -6.69
CA MET A 49 -1.93 14.04 -6.66
C MET A 49 -1.55 15.35 -7.37
N ASP A 50 -0.26 15.68 -7.44
CA ASP A 50 0.24 16.85 -8.18
C ASP A 50 0.53 16.55 -9.66
N SER A 51 0.40 15.28 -10.06
CA SER A 51 0.58 14.85 -11.44
C SER A 51 -0.55 15.35 -12.37
N PRO A 52 -0.34 15.41 -13.70
CA PRO A 52 -1.37 15.81 -14.65
C PRO A 52 -2.66 14.99 -14.51
N GLU A 53 -3.82 15.61 -14.78
CA GLU A 53 -5.14 15.01 -14.57
C GLU A 53 -5.31 13.65 -15.27
N ALA A 54 -4.76 13.50 -16.48
CA ALA A 54 -4.76 12.25 -17.22
C ALA A 54 -4.03 11.10 -16.48
N PHE A 55 -2.95 11.42 -15.77
CA PHE A 55 -2.23 10.44 -14.95
C PHE A 55 -3.01 10.10 -13.67
N GLN A 56 -3.62 11.10 -13.03
CA GLN A 56 -4.47 10.85 -11.86
C GLN A 56 -5.65 9.93 -12.19
N GLN A 57 -6.28 10.09 -13.37
CA GLN A 57 -7.35 9.22 -13.83
C GLN A 57 -6.86 7.78 -14.03
N LEU A 58 -5.72 7.60 -14.70
CA LEU A 58 -5.11 6.28 -14.90
C LEU A 58 -4.80 5.58 -13.56
N VAL A 59 -4.31 6.33 -12.57
CA VAL A 59 -4.09 5.81 -11.21
C VAL A 59 -5.43 5.41 -10.56
N ARG A 60 -6.49 6.22 -10.66
CA ARG A 60 -7.79 5.85 -10.07
C ARG A 60 -8.40 4.60 -10.71
N GLU A 61 -8.27 4.45 -12.02
CA GLU A 61 -8.78 3.28 -12.77
C GLU A 61 -8.05 1.98 -12.38
N SER A 62 -6.76 2.05 -12.07
CA SER A 62 -5.98 0.86 -11.70
C SER A 62 -6.39 0.23 -10.36
N PHE A 63 -7.02 1.01 -9.45
CA PHE A 63 -7.51 0.55 -8.15
C PHE A 63 -9.01 0.19 -8.11
N GLN A 64 -9.73 0.31 -9.23
CA GLN A 64 -11.16 -0.03 -9.33
C GLN A 64 -11.43 -1.45 -9.86
N GLN A 65 -10.41 -2.29 -10.00
CA GLN A 65 -10.52 -3.68 -10.47
C GLN A 65 -10.69 -4.69 -9.34
#